data_AF-A0A3S1BIK7-F1
#
_entry.id   AF-A0A3S1BIK7-F1
#
_cell.length_a   1.000
_cell.length_b   1.000
_cell.length_c   1.000
_cell.angle_alpha   90.00
_cell.angle_beta   90.00
_cell.angle_gamma   90.00
#
_symmetry.space_group_name_H-M   'P 1'
#
loop_
_entity.id
_entity.type
_entity.pdbx_description
1 polymer ?
#
loop_
_entity_poly.entity_id
_entity_poly.type
_entity_poly.pdbx_seq_one_letter_code
_entity_poly.pdbx_strand_id
1 'polypeptide(L)'
;MAMVQMYVALLIRPQYLLHLLEHAKVGDGHGDSKLLLQHQTSLDDVDQPPNSLVDAQHRILKLVVKALLCLKHFTPVLPEILLDQSVDVSEWQPVLQLSFGTPSLDGDVSGFSFGTLLNCVTACIRMLTKNDSRALSPHRASPDPKQAQVPRPVVQLALELSLEVLLSQACRYLRDPNLTPRDRQFLKRELGTELNSCLSPLNRQMRRSGGGDKTLSVTPPGTAGVLLSLPGTLGQGSGSGPSTPQTGTGGSRPPPLTPQMSRSSSQTFSSTQDPAYFRLVHAFVQKVLK
;
A
#
# COMPACT_ATOMS: atom_id res chain seq x y z
N MET A 1 1.32 -24.42 1.21
CA MET A 1 1.80 -23.47 0.19
C MET A 1 0.82 -23.24 -0.95
N ALA A 2 0.55 -24.24 -1.80
CA ALA A 2 -0.37 -24.08 -2.94
C ALA A 2 -1.72 -23.40 -2.61
N MET A 3 -2.30 -23.66 -1.43
CA MET A 3 -3.51 -22.96 -0.98
C MET A 3 -3.39 -21.43 -0.91
N VAL A 4 -2.24 -20.87 -0.51
CA VAL A 4 -2.06 -19.39 -0.43
C VAL A 4 -2.06 -18.79 -1.84
N GLN A 5 -1.40 -19.46 -2.77
CA GLN A 5 -1.39 -19.08 -4.19
C GLN A 5 -2.79 -19.11 -4.79
N MET A 6 -3.57 -20.18 -4.53
CA MET A 6 -4.98 -20.27 -4.93
C MET A 6 -5.82 -19.12 -4.34
N TYR A 7 -5.66 -18.83 -3.05
CA TYR A 7 -6.38 -17.73 -2.38
C TYR A 7 -6.03 -16.36 -2.96
N VAL A 8 -4.76 -16.08 -3.26
CA VAL A 8 -4.35 -14.84 -3.92
C VAL A 8 -4.82 -14.79 -5.38
N ALA A 9 -4.76 -15.92 -6.11
CA ALA A 9 -5.24 -16.03 -7.48
C ALA A 9 -6.75 -15.74 -7.60
N LEU A 10 -7.55 -16.14 -6.61
CA LEU A 10 -8.96 -15.76 -6.50
C LEU A 10 -9.15 -14.30 -6.09
N LEU A 11 -8.33 -13.79 -5.17
CA LEU A 11 -8.43 -12.41 -4.66
C LEU A 11 -8.15 -11.36 -5.76
N ILE A 12 -7.20 -11.62 -6.67
CA ILE A 12 -6.87 -10.71 -7.78
C ILE A 12 -7.86 -10.77 -8.95
N ARG A 13 -8.76 -11.77 -8.99
CA ARG A 13 -9.77 -12.01 -10.03
C ARG A 13 -11.20 -11.89 -9.48
N PRO A 14 -11.65 -10.69 -9.05
CA PRO A 14 -12.92 -10.53 -8.37
C PRO A 14 -14.14 -10.88 -9.25
N GLN A 15 -14.03 -10.71 -10.58
CA GLN A 15 -15.07 -11.13 -11.53
C GLN A 15 -15.23 -12.66 -11.57
N TYR A 16 -14.13 -13.41 -11.57
CA TYR A 16 -14.17 -14.88 -11.51
C TYR A 16 -14.71 -15.37 -10.16
N LEU A 17 -14.26 -14.77 -9.06
CA LEU A 17 -14.78 -15.10 -7.73
C LEU A 17 -16.29 -14.82 -7.63
N LEU A 18 -16.79 -13.74 -8.23
CA LEU A 18 -18.22 -13.45 -8.31
C LEU A 18 -18.98 -14.54 -9.07
N HIS A 19 -18.52 -14.87 -10.28
CA HIS A 19 -19.11 -15.92 -11.11
C HIS A 19 -19.14 -17.29 -10.39
N LEU A 20 -18.07 -17.67 -9.67
CA LEU A 20 -18.07 -18.87 -8.83
C LEU A 20 -19.13 -18.82 -7.71
N LEU A 21 -19.36 -17.66 -7.09
CA LEU A 21 -20.36 -17.49 -6.03
C LEU A 21 -21.81 -17.49 -6.55
N GLU A 22 -22.01 -17.16 -7.82
CA GLU A 22 -23.29 -17.21 -8.52
C GLU A 22 -23.62 -18.65 -8.94
N HIS A 23 -22.69 -19.33 -9.62
CA HIS A 23 -22.86 -20.72 -10.03
C HIS A 23 -22.81 -21.71 -8.86
N ALA A 24 -22.17 -21.40 -7.72
CA ALA A 24 -22.28 -22.22 -6.51
C ALA A 24 -23.67 -22.17 -5.84
N LYS A 25 -24.54 -21.22 -6.23
CA LYS A 25 -25.93 -21.13 -5.73
C LYS A 25 -26.95 -21.74 -6.69
N VAL A 26 -26.64 -21.74 -7.98
CA VAL A 26 -27.49 -22.32 -9.03
C VAL A 26 -26.95 -23.71 -9.34
N GLY A 27 -27.54 -24.71 -8.69
CA GLY A 27 -27.21 -26.11 -8.98
C GLY A 27 -27.59 -26.48 -10.41
N ASP A 28 -26.57 -26.83 -11.19
CA ASP A 28 -26.63 -27.27 -12.59
C ASP A 28 -26.92 -26.19 -13.66
N GLY A 29 -26.36 -26.38 -14.85
CA GLY A 29 -26.46 -25.43 -15.97
C GLY A 29 -25.23 -25.39 -16.89
N HIS A 30 -25.23 -26.21 -17.93
CA HIS A 30 -24.26 -26.11 -19.04
C HIS A 30 -24.40 -24.77 -19.78
N GLY A 31 -23.39 -23.90 -19.67
CA GLY A 31 -23.31 -22.65 -20.44
C GLY A 31 -22.05 -21.83 -20.12
N ASP A 32 -21.49 -21.18 -21.13
CA ASP A 32 -20.47 -20.12 -21.00
C ASP A 32 -19.05 -20.46 -20.49
N SER A 33 -18.49 -21.60 -20.91
CA SER A 33 -17.04 -21.87 -20.80
C SER A 33 -16.15 -20.73 -21.34
N LYS A 34 -16.65 -19.92 -22.29
CA LYS A 34 -15.93 -18.76 -22.84
C LYS A 34 -15.90 -17.55 -21.89
N LEU A 35 -17.01 -17.22 -21.22
CA LEU A 35 -17.02 -16.16 -20.18
C LEU A 35 -16.25 -16.63 -18.93
N LEU A 36 -16.35 -17.92 -18.59
CA LEU A 36 -15.54 -18.54 -17.55
C LEU A 36 -14.03 -18.31 -17.82
N LEU A 37 -13.53 -18.61 -19.02
CA LEU A 37 -12.13 -18.35 -19.41
C LEU A 37 -11.76 -16.86 -19.39
N GLN A 38 -12.67 -15.97 -19.81
CA GLN A 38 -12.46 -14.53 -19.79
C GLN A 38 -12.33 -14.00 -18.35
N HIS A 39 -13.23 -14.41 -17.45
CA HIS A 39 -13.15 -14.02 -16.04
C HIS A 39 -11.93 -14.65 -15.34
N GLN A 40 -11.54 -15.89 -15.68
CA GLN A 40 -10.31 -16.53 -15.16
C GLN A 40 -9.01 -15.81 -15.54
N THR A 41 -9.01 -14.98 -16.58
CA THR A 41 -7.84 -14.19 -16.98
C THR A 41 -7.96 -12.71 -16.61
N SER A 42 -9.18 -12.22 -16.39
CA SER A 42 -9.47 -10.85 -15.95
C SER A 42 -8.94 -10.52 -14.55
N LEU A 43 -8.14 -9.46 -14.46
CA LEU A 43 -7.73 -8.82 -13.20
C LEU A 43 -8.59 -7.57 -12.88
N ASP A 44 -9.54 -7.26 -13.76
CA ASP A 44 -10.42 -6.09 -13.65
C ASP A 44 -11.28 -6.17 -12.41
N ASP A 45 -11.57 -4.99 -11.88
CA ASP A 45 -12.39 -4.86 -10.68
C ASP A 45 -13.89 -4.99 -10.99
N VAL A 46 -14.67 -5.24 -9.94
CA VAL A 46 -16.13 -5.07 -9.98
C VAL A 46 -16.44 -3.67 -9.42
N ASP A 47 -17.16 -2.85 -10.19
CA ASP A 47 -17.50 -1.47 -9.80
C ASP A 47 -18.38 -1.43 -8.55
N GLN A 48 -19.42 -2.27 -8.53
CA GLN A 48 -20.34 -2.46 -7.42
C GLN A 48 -20.31 -3.92 -6.95
N PRO A 49 -19.33 -4.30 -6.11
CA PRO A 49 -19.23 -5.68 -5.63
C PRO A 49 -20.43 -5.99 -4.71
N PRO A 50 -21.15 -7.12 -4.92
CA PRO A 50 -22.21 -7.52 -4.02
C PRO A 50 -21.65 -7.99 -2.68
N ASN A 51 -22.45 -7.91 -1.62
CA ASN A 51 -22.00 -8.24 -0.25
C ASN A 51 -21.41 -9.66 -0.14
N SER A 52 -21.94 -10.64 -0.89
CA SER A 52 -21.38 -11.99 -0.93
C SER A 52 -19.96 -12.08 -1.50
N LEU A 53 -19.61 -11.23 -2.47
CA LEU A 53 -18.24 -11.14 -3.00
C LEU A 53 -17.31 -10.54 -1.95
N VAL A 54 -17.76 -9.49 -1.26
CA VAL A 54 -17.00 -8.83 -0.19
C VAL A 54 -16.77 -9.79 0.99
N ASP A 55 -17.78 -10.55 1.40
CA ASP A 55 -17.66 -11.58 2.43
C ASP A 55 -16.70 -12.70 2.02
N ALA A 56 -16.73 -13.13 0.75
CA ALA A 56 -15.78 -14.10 0.23
C ALA A 56 -14.34 -13.55 0.23
N GLN A 57 -14.12 -12.33 -0.28
CA GLN A 57 -12.82 -11.65 -0.23
C GLN A 57 -12.31 -11.52 1.21
N HIS A 58 -13.16 -11.13 2.16
CA HIS A 58 -12.82 -11.05 3.58
C HIS A 58 -12.42 -12.42 4.17
N ARG A 59 -13.17 -13.49 3.87
CA ARG A 59 -12.85 -14.86 4.31
C ARG A 59 -11.53 -15.36 3.73
N ILE A 60 -11.33 -15.17 2.42
CA ILE A 60 -10.08 -15.49 1.70
C ILE A 60 -8.91 -14.73 2.33
N LEU A 61 -9.05 -13.44 2.58
CA LEU A 61 -7.98 -12.61 3.16
C LEU A 61 -7.63 -13.05 4.60
N LYS A 62 -8.62 -13.47 5.41
CA LYS A 62 -8.35 -14.08 6.73
C LYS A 62 -7.61 -15.41 6.63
N LEU A 63 -7.83 -16.22 5.59
CA LEU A 63 -7.06 -17.45 5.34
C LEU A 63 -5.63 -17.13 4.90
N VAL A 64 -5.44 -16.14 4.03
CA VAL A 64 -4.11 -15.62 3.66
C VAL A 64 -3.36 -15.12 4.89
N VAL A 65 -3.95 -14.27 5.73
CA VAL A 65 -3.34 -13.79 6.99
C VAL A 65 -2.90 -14.94 7.89
N LYS A 66 -3.77 -15.93 8.12
CA LYS A 66 -3.42 -17.12 8.93
C LYS A 66 -2.25 -17.91 8.33
N ALA A 67 -2.22 -18.07 7.02
CA ALA A 67 -1.12 -18.74 6.35
C ALA A 67 0.18 -17.94 6.45
N LEU A 68 0.16 -16.63 6.22
CA LEU A 68 1.34 -15.76 6.34
C LEU A 68 1.88 -15.72 7.78
N LEU A 69 1.02 -15.72 8.80
CA LEU A 69 1.44 -15.86 10.20
C LEU A 69 2.18 -17.19 10.46
N CYS A 70 1.69 -18.29 9.89
CA CYS A 70 2.40 -19.57 9.95
C CYS A 70 3.76 -19.50 9.24
N LEU A 71 3.81 -18.90 8.04
CA LEU A 71 5.05 -18.74 7.28
C LEU A 71 6.08 -17.83 7.95
N LYS A 72 5.64 -16.84 8.74
CA LYS A 72 6.53 -15.97 9.52
C LYS A 72 7.44 -16.75 10.47
N HIS A 73 7.01 -17.91 10.97
CA HIS A 73 7.85 -18.79 11.80
C HIS A 73 8.95 -19.53 11.01
N PHE A 74 8.86 -19.56 9.68
CA PHE A 74 9.85 -20.18 8.79
C PHE A 74 10.66 -19.15 7.99
N THR A 75 10.51 -17.86 8.32
CA THR A 75 11.21 -16.74 7.67
C THR A 75 12.05 -15.99 8.71
N PRO A 76 13.28 -15.56 8.40
CA PRO A 76 14.06 -14.75 9.33
C PRO A 76 13.38 -13.42 9.65
N VAL A 77 13.63 -12.85 10.83
CA VAL A 77 13.04 -11.57 11.25
C VAL A 77 13.59 -10.44 10.39
N LEU A 78 12.70 -9.68 9.72
CA LEU A 78 13.09 -8.69 8.70
C LEU A 78 14.10 -7.62 9.22
N PRO A 79 13.93 -7.00 10.41
CA PRO A 79 14.94 -6.12 10.99
C PRO A 79 16.33 -6.75 11.17
N GLU A 80 16.39 -8.01 11.60
CA GLU A 80 17.65 -8.72 11.90
C GLU A 80 18.41 -8.99 10.61
N ILE A 81 17.80 -9.68 9.65
CA ILE A 81 18.38 -9.92 8.32
C ILE A 81 18.49 -8.63 7.46
N LEU A 82 17.81 -7.57 7.89
CA LEU A 82 17.98 -6.16 7.56
C LEU A 82 19.41 -5.63 7.80
N LEU A 83 19.84 -5.77 9.04
CA LEU A 83 20.84 -4.92 9.66
C LEU A 83 22.09 -5.68 10.09
N ASP A 84 21.93 -6.90 10.60
CA ASP A 84 23.01 -7.75 11.07
C ASP A 84 23.56 -8.58 9.91
N GLN A 85 24.87 -8.47 9.63
CA GLN A 85 25.54 -9.21 8.55
C GLN A 85 25.94 -10.63 8.97
N SER A 86 25.87 -10.97 10.26
CA SER A 86 26.27 -12.26 10.81
C SER A 86 25.15 -13.32 10.85
N VAL A 87 23.90 -12.94 10.53
CA VAL A 87 22.76 -13.87 10.44
C VAL A 87 23.06 -14.99 9.44
N ASP A 88 23.13 -16.23 9.94
CA ASP A 88 23.25 -17.42 9.10
C ASP A 88 21.94 -17.65 8.33
N VAL A 89 22.04 -17.61 7.00
CA VAL A 89 20.90 -17.81 6.10
C VAL A 89 20.70 -19.27 5.69
N SER A 90 21.60 -20.16 6.10
CA SER A 90 21.49 -21.61 5.88
C SER A 90 20.46 -22.27 6.79
N GLU A 91 20.25 -21.73 8.00
CA GLU A 91 19.19 -22.15 8.93
C GLU A 91 17.78 -21.96 8.34
N TRP A 92 17.61 -21.01 7.41
CA TRP A 92 16.34 -20.61 6.85
C TRP A 92 16.13 -21.19 5.45
N GLN A 93 15.09 -22.02 5.29
CA GLN A 93 14.70 -22.58 3.99
C GLN A 93 14.19 -21.49 3.03
N PRO A 94 14.34 -21.65 1.70
CA PRO A 94 13.72 -20.76 0.72
C PRO A 94 12.21 -21.01 0.63
N VAL A 95 11.44 -20.26 1.42
CA VAL A 95 9.96 -20.36 1.52
C VAL A 95 9.25 -19.84 0.26
N LEU A 96 9.89 -18.97 -0.52
CA LEU A 96 9.37 -18.41 -1.78
C LEU A 96 10.17 -18.91 -2.98
N GLN A 97 9.49 -19.40 -4.01
CA GLN A 97 10.11 -19.64 -5.32
C GLN A 97 10.44 -18.32 -6.04
N LEU A 98 11.59 -18.29 -6.72
CA LEU A 98 12.06 -17.15 -7.53
C LEU A 98 11.30 -17.04 -8.86
N SER A 99 10.03 -16.66 -8.77
CA SER A 99 9.16 -16.35 -9.90
C SER A 99 8.34 -15.11 -9.58
N PHE A 100 8.15 -14.25 -10.59
CA PHE A 100 7.39 -13.00 -10.51
C PHE A 100 6.07 -13.06 -11.29
N GLY A 101 5.71 -14.23 -11.83
CA GLY A 101 4.46 -14.42 -12.56
C GLY A 101 3.21 -14.23 -11.69
N THR A 102 2.14 -13.77 -12.33
CA THR A 102 0.80 -13.69 -11.74
C THR A 102 0.31 -15.10 -11.36
N PRO A 103 -0.17 -15.35 -10.14
CA PRO A 103 -0.56 -16.68 -9.71
C PRO A 103 -1.76 -17.21 -10.51
N SER A 104 -1.62 -18.42 -11.05
CA SER A 104 -2.66 -19.16 -11.79
C SER A 104 -3.63 -19.88 -10.84
N LEU A 105 -4.77 -20.28 -11.40
CA LEU A 105 -5.73 -21.19 -10.77
C LEU A 105 -5.48 -22.64 -11.19
N ASP A 106 -5.00 -22.85 -12.43
CA ASP A 106 -4.45 -24.14 -12.86
C ASP A 106 -3.25 -24.48 -11.97
N GLY A 107 -3.41 -25.56 -11.21
CA GLY A 107 -2.57 -25.96 -10.10
C GLY A 107 -1.26 -26.63 -10.50
N ASP A 108 -0.66 -26.22 -11.60
CA ASP A 108 0.71 -26.62 -11.93
C ASP A 108 1.67 -26.22 -10.81
N VAL A 109 2.71 -27.03 -10.64
CA VAL A 109 3.57 -27.13 -9.43
C VAL A 109 4.54 -25.93 -9.27
N SER A 110 4.16 -24.75 -9.74
CA SER A 110 4.73 -23.50 -9.23
C SER A 110 4.28 -23.34 -7.78
N GLY A 111 5.25 -23.42 -6.87
CA GLY A 111 5.04 -23.18 -5.46
C GLY A 111 4.89 -21.70 -5.15
N PHE A 112 4.56 -21.41 -3.89
CA PHE A 112 4.38 -20.05 -3.39
C PHE A 112 5.59 -19.17 -3.74
N SER A 113 5.35 -18.04 -4.42
CA SER A 113 6.38 -17.28 -5.14
C SER A 113 6.40 -15.79 -4.79
N PHE A 114 7.49 -15.09 -5.12
CA PHE A 114 7.56 -13.63 -4.97
C PHE A 114 6.43 -12.91 -5.73
N GLY A 115 6.11 -13.35 -6.96
CA GLY A 115 4.99 -12.85 -7.76
C GLY A 115 3.63 -13.06 -7.10
N THR A 116 3.44 -14.17 -6.38
CA THR A 116 2.22 -14.41 -5.59
C THR A 116 2.08 -13.37 -4.48
N LEU A 117 3.14 -13.13 -3.70
CA LEU A 117 3.08 -12.13 -2.62
C LEU A 117 2.91 -10.70 -3.15
N LEU A 118 3.60 -10.33 -4.23
CA LEU A 118 3.44 -9.02 -4.87
C LEU A 118 2.02 -8.79 -5.39
N ASN A 119 1.41 -9.80 -5.99
CA ASN A 119 0.00 -9.74 -6.38
C ASN A 119 -0.93 -9.57 -5.16
N CYS A 120 -0.61 -10.18 -4.01
CA CYS A 120 -1.35 -9.96 -2.75
C CYS A 120 -1.18 -8.54 -2.21
N VAL A 121 0.04 -7.99 -2.24
CA VAL A 121 0.36 -6.60 -1.87
C VAL A 121 -0.45 -5.62 -2.73
N THR A 122 -0.43 -5.79 -4.05
CA THR A 122 -1.16 -4.96 -5.01
C THR A 122 -2.68 -5.07 -4.81
N ALA A 123 -3.20 -6.26 -4.53
CA ALA A 123 -4.62 -6.44 -4.16
C ALA A 123 -4.99 -5.66 -2.90
N CYS A 124 -4.18 -5.77 -1.84
CA CYS A 124 -4.42 -5.04 -0.59
C CYS A 124 -4.38 -3.51 -0.80
N ILE A 125 -3.41 -3.01 -1.57
CA ILE A 125 -3.31 -1.58 -1.92
C ILE A 125 -4.53 -1.09 -2.72
N ARG A 126 -5.03 -1.88 -3.68
CA ARG A 126 -6.27 -1.60 -4.43
C ARG A 126 -7.47 -1.52 -3.50
N MET A 127 -7.66 -2.52 -2.63
CA MET A 127 -8.77 -2.59 -1.67
C MET A 127 -8.76 -1.39 -0.70
N LEU A 128 -7.60 -1.03 -0.15
CA LEU A 128 -7.45 0.16 0.70
C LEU A 128 -7.78 1.45 -0.07
N THR A 129 -7.31 1.57 -1.32
CA THR A 129 -7.57 2.74 -2.17
C THR A 129 -9.06 2.87 -2.55
N LYS A 130 -9.77 1.77 -2.73
CA LYS A 130 -11.22 1.75 -2.94
C LYS A 130 -11.99 2.21 -1.70
N ASN A 131 -11.63 1.72 -0.52
CA ASN A 131 -12.25 2.12 0.75
C ASN A 131 -12.08 3.64 0.99
N ASP A 132 -10.86 4.15 0.81
CA ASP A 132 -10.51 5.58 0.88
C ASP A 132 -11.35 6.46 -0.06
N SER A 133 -11.47 6.06 -1.32
CA SER A 133 -12.06 6.89 -2.37
C SER A 133 -13.56 7.11 -2.18
N ARG A 134 -14.22 6.21 -1.42
CA ARG A 134 -15.63 6.32 -1.05
C ARG A 134 -15.84 7.15 0.22
N ALA A 135 -14.85 7.23 1.12
CA ALA A 135 -14.89 8.05 2.34
C ALA A 135 -14.67 9.56 2.08
N LEU A 136 -14.09 9.93 0.94
CA LEU A 136 -13.64 11.30 0.64
C LEU A 136 -14.58 12.11 -0.28
N SER A 137 -15.77 11.62 -0.61
CA SER A 137 -16.72 12.33 -1.48
C SER A 137 -17.63 13.26 -0.66
N PRO A 138 -17.48 14.60 -0.70
CA PRO A 138 -18.23 15.51 0.18
C PRO A 138 -19.74 15.54 -0.11
N HIS A 139 -20.15 15.05 -1.28
CA HIS A 139 -21.55 14.97 -1.71
C HIS A 139 -22.26 13.66 -1.29
N ARG A 140 -21.56 12.74 -0.62
CA ARG A 140 -22.13 11.54 0.02
C ARG A 140 -21.79 11.52 1.52
N ALA A 141 -22.30 12.50 2.26
CA ALA A 141 -22.18 12.55 3.71
C ALA A 141 -22.91 11.39 4.43
N SER A 142 -23.82 10.70 3.73
CA SER A 142 -24.37 9.42 4.16
C SER A 142 -23.52 8.28 3.58
N PRO A 143 -22.90 7.40 4.40
CA PRO A 143 -22.48 6.10 3.91
C PRO A 143 -23.74 5.36 3.47
N ASP A 144 -23.85 5.04 2.18
CA ASP A 144 -24.94 4.22 1.67
C ASP A 144 -24.81 2.83 2.32
N PRO A 145 -25.73 2.42 3.22
CA PRO A 145 -25.53 1.25 4.08
C PRO A 145 -25.57 -0.08 3.32
N LYS A 146 -25.71 -0.02 1.98
CA LYS A 146 -25.85 -1.16 1.08
C LYS A 146 -24.55 -1.67 0.47
N GLN A 147 -23.43 -0.95 0.59
CA GLN A 147 -22.14 -1.38 0.04
C GLN A 147 -21.18 -1.87 1.12
N ALA A 148 -21.13 -3.19 1.33
CA ALA A 148 -20.10 -3.79 2.17
C ALA A 148 -18.68 -3.49 1.64
N GLN A 149 -17.71 -3.43 2.55
CA GLN A 149 -16.29 -3.36 2.24
C GLN A 149 -15.52 -4.35 3.13
N VAL A 150 -14.39 -4.87 2.65
CA VAL A 150 -13.53 -5.72 3.48
C VAL A 150 -12.93 -4.87 4.61
N PRO A 151 -13.02 -5.31 5.89
CA PRO A 151 -12.57 -4.50 7.02
C PRO A 151 -11.11 -4.05 6.90
N ARG A 152 -10.89 -2.74 6.96
CA ARG A 152 -9.57 -2.09 6.80
C ARG A 152 -8.44 -2.75 7.63
N PRO A 153 -8.63 -3.12 8.92
CA PRO A 153 -7.56 -3.74 9.70
C PRO A 153 -7.10 -5.09 9.14
N VAL A 154 -7.99 -5.89 8.55
CA VAL A 154 -7.64 -7.18 7.93
C VAL A 154 -6.80 -6.96 6.66
N VAL A 155 -7.12 -5.93 5.88
CA VAL A 155 -6.35 -5.57 4.67
C VAL A 155 -4.98 -5.01 5.02
N GLN A 156 -4.88 -4.19 6.09
CA GLN A 156 -3.59 -3.69 6.57
C GLN A 156 -2.70 -4.81 7.11
N LEU A 157 -3.25 -5.74 7.92
CA LEU A 157 -2.50 -6.88 8.44
C LEU A 157 -2.04 -7.83 7.32
N ALA A 158 -2.89 -8.07 6.31
CA ALA A 158 -2.50 -8.86 5.14
C ALA A 158 -1.35 -8.21 4.35
N LEU A 159 -1.40 -6.89 4.15
CA LEU A 159 -0.34 -6.12 3.50
C LEU A 159 0.98 -6.16 4.30
N GLU A 160 0.90 -6.01 5.62
CA GLU A 160 2.05 -6.04 6.53
C GLU A 160 2.72 -7.41 6.59
N LEU A 161 1.95 -8.49 6.73
CA LEU A 161 2.53 -9.84 6.68
C LEU A 161 3.07 -10.18 5.29
N SER A 162 2.47 -9.63 4.22
CA SER A 162 2.89 -9.90 2.85
C SER A 162 4.26 -9.30 2.53
N LEU A 163 4.51 -7.99 2.78
CA LEU A 163 5.87 -7.47 2.53
C LEU A 163 6.87 -7.91 3.62
N GLU A 164 6.47 -8.27 4.84
CA GLU A 164 7.41 -8.83 5.82
C GLU A 164 8.05 -10.12 5.30
N VAL A 165 7.22 -11.10 4.89
CA VAL A 165 7.69 -12.37 4.31
C VAL A 165 8.43 -12.13 2.98
N LEU A 166 7.91 -11.25 2.11
CA LEU A 166 8.55 -10.92 0.83
C LEU A 166 9.97 -10.39 1.01
N LEU A 167 10.14 -9.37 1.87
CA LEU A 167 11.42 -8.69 2.06
C LEU A 167 12.40 -9.55 2.87
N SER A 168 11.92 -10.27 3.87
CA SER A 168 12.73 -11.23 4.64
C SER A 168 13.32 -12.30 3.71
N GLN A 169 12.48 -12.94 2.90
CA GLN A 169 12.94 -13.96 1.96
C GLN A 169 13.83 -13.37 0.87
N ALA A 170 13.60 -12.13 0.41
CA ALA A 170 14.48 -11.46 -0.53
C ALA A 170 15.88 -11.23 0.06
N CYS A 171 15.98 -10.78 1.32
CA CYS A 171 17.24 -10.68 2.05
C CYS A 171 17.93 -12.04 2.19
N ARG A 172 17.19 -13.10 2.54
CA ARG A 172 17.68 -14.49 2.63
C ARG A 172 18.28 -14.96 1.30
N TYR A 173 17.57 -14.76 0.19
CA TYR A 173 18.07 -15.08 -1.15
C TYR A 173 19.32 -14.28 -1.51
N LEU A 174 19.33 -12.96 -1.28
CA LEU A 174 20.47 -12.11 -1.62
C LEU A 174 21.69 -12.32 -0.72
N ARG A 175 21.56 -13.06 0.40
CA ARG A 175 22.67 -13.49 1.25
C ARG A 175 23.13 -14.93 0.99
N ASP A 176 22.35 -15.73 0.28
CA ASP A 176 22.72 -17.11 -0.05
C ASP A 176 23.97 -17.10 -0.97
N PRO A 177 25.08 -17.74 -0.56
CA PRO A 177 26.30 -17.81 -1.38
C PRO A 177 26.13 -18.68 -2.63
N ASN A 178 25.13 -19.57 -2.65
CA ASN A 178 24.85 -20.45 -3.79
C ASN A 178 23.92 -19.82 -4.83
N LEU A 179 23.33 -18.65 -4.54
CA LEU A 179 22.46 -17.96 -5.49
C LEU A 179 23.26 -17.44 -6.69
N THR A 180 22.90 -17.87 -7.89
CA THR A 180 23.61 -17.48 -9.12
C THR A 180 23.61 -15.96 -9.31
N PRO A 181 24.67 -15.37 -9.91
CA PRO A 181 24.70 -13.92 -10.20
C PRO A 181 23.53 -13.45 -11.07
N ARG A 182 23.05 -14.32 -11.98
CA ARG A 182 21.88 -14.08 -12.83
C ARG A 182 20.60 -13.96 -12.00
N ASP A 183 20.36 -14.92 -11.12
CA ASP A 183 19.16 -14.96 -10.27
C ASP A 183 19.15 -13.82 -9.25
N ARG A 184 20.33 -13.48 -8.72
CA ARG A 184 20.56 -12.30 -7.88
C ARG A 184 20.21 -10.99 -8.59
N GLN A 185 20.65 -10.81 -9.85
CA GLN A 185 20.32 -9.63 -10.65
C GLN A 185 18.82 -9.60 -11.00
N PHE A 186 18.24 -10.74 -11.38
CA PHE A 186 16.81 -10.89 -11.65
C PHE A 186 15.97 -10.51 -10.43
N LEU A 187 16.24 -11.10 -9.26
CA LEU A 187 15.60 -10.79 -7.99
C LEU A 187 15.64 -9.29 -7.66
N LYS A 188 16.81 -8.65 -7.76
CA LYS A 188 16.95 -7.20 -7.53
C LYS A 188 16.11 -6.38 -8.52
N ARG A 189 16.13 -6.73 -9.81
CA ARG A 189 15.44 -5.97 -10.87
C ARG A 189 13.92 -6.04 -10.76
N GLU A 190 13.36 -7.24 -10.59
CA GLU A 190 11.92 -7.43 -10.52
C GLU A 190 11.36 -6.83 -9.21
N LEU A 191 11.96 -7.12 -8.04
CA LEU A 191 11.55 -6.47 -6.79
C LEU A 191 11.73 -4.95 -6.84
N GLY A 192 12.79 -4.45 -7.47
CA GLY A 192 13.01 -3.02 -7.66
C GLY A 192 11.88 -2.37 -8.45
N THR A 193 11.46 -2.98 -9.55
CA THR A 193 10.36 -2.48 -10.39
C THR A 193 9.03 -2.48 -9.63
N GLU A 194 8.69 -3.62 -9.03
CA GLU A 194 7.39 -3.85 -8.37
C GLU A 194 7.23 -3.04 -7.07
N LEU A 195 8.26 -2.98 -6.22
CA LEU A 195 8.19 -2.18 -4.99
C LEU A 195 8.14 -0.68 -5.30
N ASN A 196 8.89 -0.18 -6.29
CA ASN A 196 8.80 1.23 -6.67
C ASN A 196 7.42 1.61 -7.22
N SER A 197 6.78 0.70 -7.98
CA SER A 197 5.37 0.85 -8.41
C SER A 197 4.42 0.95 -7.22
N CYS A 198 4.58 0.07 -6.22
CA CYS A 198 3.73 0.02 -5.03
C CYS A 198 3.94 1.18 -4.04
N LEU A 199 5.15 1.75 -3.94
CA LEU A 199 5.52 2.75 -2.92
C LEU A 199 4.68 4.02 -2.97
N SER A 200 4.32 4.53 -4.14
CA SER A 200 3.54 5.78 -4.26
C SER A 200 2.09 5.62 -3.75
N PRO A 201 1.30 4.63 -4.21
CA PRO A 201 0.01 4.28 -3.62
C PRO A 201 0.08 4.03 -2.11
N LEU A 202 1.10 3.29 -1.65
CA LEU A 202 1.31 2.93 -0.25
C LEU A 202 1.59 4.16 0.63
N ASN A 203 2.42 5.10 0.16
CA ASN A 203 2.66 6.39 0.84
C ASN A 203 1.41 7.28 0.90
N ARG A 204 0.48 7.17 -0.07
CA ARG A 204 -0.81 7.86 -0.03
C ARG A 204 -1.75 7.25 1.01
N GLN A 205 -1.76 5.93 1.16
CA GLN A 205 -2.51 5.22 2.22
C GLN A 205 -2.01 5.61 3.62
N MET A 206 -0.69 5.72 3.78
CA MET A 206 -0.03 6.13 5.02
C MET A 206 -0.51 7.48 5.56
N ARG A 207 -0.44 8.53 4.74
CA ARG A 207 -0.85 9.90 5.12
C ARG A 207 -2.32 10.01 5.53
N ARG A 208 -3.15 9.04 5.16
CA ARG A 208 -4.59 8.99 5.44
C ARG A 208 -4.94 8.11 6.63
N SER A 209 -4.09 7.12 6.92
CA SER A 209 -4.26 6.25 8.10
C SER A 209 -4.13 6.99 9.44
N GLY A 210 -3.42 8.12 9.47
CA GLY A 210 -3.25 8.96 10.68
C GLY A 210 -4.37 9.96 10.96
N GLY A 211 -5.44 9.99 10.16
CA GLY A 211 -6.58 10.89 10.35
C GLY A 211 -7.78 10.28 11.10
N GLY A 212 -7.62 9.08 11.68
CA GLY A 212 -8.72 8.25 12.18
C GLY A 212 -9.18 8.52 13.60
N ASP A 213 -8.32 9.08 14.45
CA ASP A 213 -8.65 9.33 15.85
C ASP A 213 -9.24 10.73 16.04
N LYS A 214 -10.51 10.78 16.45
CA LYS A 214 -11.14 12.00 16.97
C LYS A 214 -10.52 12.34 18.32
N THR A 215 -9.38 13.03 18.32
CA THR A 215 -8.86 13.69 19.52
C THR A 215 -9.93 14.64 20.04
N LEU A 216 -10.51 14.29 21.18
CA LEU A 216 -11.35 15.17 21.97
C LEU A 216 -10.55 16.46 22.23
N SER A 217 -11.04 17.58 21.73
CA SER A 217 -10.43 18.89 21.99
C SER A 217 -10.70 19.29 23.44
N VAL A 218 -9.90 18.77 24.36
CA VAL A 218 -9.84 19.23 25.75
C VAL A 218 -9.18 20.61 25.75
N THR A 219 -10.00 21.65 25.82
CA THR A 219 -9.54 23.01 26.09
C THR A 219 -8.96 23.08 27.50
N PRO A 220 -7.75 23.64 27.70
CA PRO A 220 -7.19 23.82 29.03
C PRO A 220 -7.87 24.97 29.78
N PRO A 221 -8.04 24.88 31.11
CA PRO A 221 -8.56 25.98 31.92
C PRO A 221 -7.47 27.03 32.21
N GLY A 222 -7.78 28.31 32.05
CA GLY A 222 -6.92 29.44 32.38
C GLY A 222 -7.74 30.66 32.77
N THR A 223 -7.57 31.13 34.01
CA THR A 223 -8.51 32.03 34.70
C THR A 223 -8.23 33.54 34.53
N ALA A 224 -9.34 34.30 34.51
CA ALA A 224 -9.51 35.69 34.97
C ALA A 224 -8.87 36.86 34.18
N GLY A 225 -9.70 37.86 33.84
CA GLY A 225 -9.26 39.07 33.11
C GLY A 225 -10.35 40.11 32.75
N VAL A 226 -11.28 40.36 33.68
CA VAL A 226 -12.14 41.57 33.85
C VAL A 226 -12.42 42.53 32.66
N LEU A 227 -13.72 42.63 32.32
CA LEU A 227 -14.51 43.82 31.88
C LEU A 227 -13.86 44.94 31.04
N LEU A 228 -14.49 45.26 29.89
CA LEU A 228 -15.41 46.42 29.79
C LEU A 228 -16.15 46.46 28.44
N SER A 229 -17.38 46.97 28.44
CA SER A 229 -18.25 47.16 27.26
C SER A 229 -18.37 48.64 26.91
N LEU A 230 -18.70 48.96 25.63
CA LEU A 230 -19.67 49.97 25.13
C LEU A 230 -19.35 50.40 23.66
N PRO A 231 -20.29 51.05 22.90
CA PRO A 231 -20.43 50.82 21.45
C PRO A 231 -20.46 52.10 20.57
N GLY A 232 -20.63 51.90 19.24
CA GLY A 232 -20.87 52.94 18.21
C GLY A 232 -19.62 53.26 17.37
N THR A 233 -19.70 53.79 16.13
CA THR A 233 -20.85 54.13 15.26
C THR A 233 -20.34 54.43 13.83
N LEU A 234 -21.11 54.06 12.80
CA LEU A 234 -21.27 54.69 11.45
C LEU A 234 -20.06 54.98 10.49
N GLY A 235 -20.35 54.88 9.18
CA GLY A 235 -19.50 55.25 8.02
C GLY A 235 -18.98 54.02 7.25
N GLN A 236 -19.44 53.61 6.06
CA GLN A 236 -20.01 54.24 4.84
C GLN A 236 -18.97 54.92 3.92
N GLY A 237 -18.94 54.50 2.64
CA GLY A 237 -17.99 54.91 1.60
C GLY A 237 -17.10 53.73 1.16
N SER A 238 -17.32 52.99 0.07
CA SER A 238 -17.57 53.37 -1.34
C SER A 238 -16.39 54.13 -1.96
N GLY A 239 -15.59 53.45 -2.80
CA GLY A 239 -14.41 54.03 -3.46
C GLY A 239 -13.76 53.05 -4.44
N SER A 240 -14.22 53.07 -5.68
CA SER A 240 -13.75 52.21 -6.78
C SER A 240 -12.59 52.83 -7.57
N GLY A 241 -11.68 52.00 -8.09
CA GLY A 241 -10.98 52.32 -9.34
C GLY A 241 -9.46 52.12 -9.34
N PRO A 242 -8.86 51.59 -10.43
CA PRO A 242 -7.43 51.27 -10.52
C PRO A 242 -6.61 52.28 -11.36
N SER A 243 -5.28 52.19 -11.32
CA SER A 243 -4.39 52.33 -12.50
C SER A 243 -2.92 52.02 -12.17
N THR A 244 -2.28 51.23 -13.03
CA THR A 244 -0.82 51.09 -13.19
C THR A 244 -0.22 52.31 -13.95
N PRO A 245 1.10 52.52 -13.91
CA PRO A 245 1.91 52.16 -15.08
C PRO A 245 3.33 51.61 -14.79
N GLN A 246 4.01 51.24 -15.88
CA GLN A 246 5.39 50.73 -16.03
C GLN A 246 6.44 51.86 -15.75
N THR A 247 7.78 51.74 -15.80
CA THR A 247 8.67 50.97 -16.71
C THR A 247 10.16 51.06 -16.30
N GLY A 248 11.00 50.07 -16.67
CA GLY A 248 12.44 50.21 -16.99
C GLY A 248 13.48 50.28 -15.83
N THR A 249 14.80 50.15 -16.04
CA THR A 249 15.60 49.64 -17.20
C THR A 249 17.09 49.49 -16.81
N GLY A 250 17.80 48.48 -17.36
CA GLY A 250 19.28 48.34 -17.32
C GLY A 250 19.89 47.73 -16.04
N GLY A 251 21.05 47.06 -16.04
CA GLY A 251 21.95 46.63 -17.13
C GLY A 251 23.28 46.04 -16.59
N SER A 252 24.10 45.43 -17.47
CA SER A 252 25.50 44.95 -17.25
C SER A 252 25.74 43.51 -16.73
N ARG A 253 26.93 42.95 -17.03
CA ARG A 253 27.28 41.51 -17.15
C ARG A 253 28.63 41.17 -16.41
N PRO A 254 29.27 39.98 -16.57
CA PRO A 254 29.62 38.96 -15.53
C PRO A 254 31.15 38.97 -15.16
N PRO A 255 31.84 37.86 -14.74
CA PRO A 255 31.52 36.57 -14.06
C PRO A 255 32.22 36.55 -12.65
N PRO A 256 32.95 35.54 -12.10
CA PRO A 256 33.05 34.08 -12.30
C PRO A 256 33.10 33.16 -11.03
N LEU A 257 32.96 31.84 -11.26
CA LEU A 257 33.57 30.66 -10.59
C LEU A 257 33.72 30.58 -9.04
N THR A 258 32.89 29.74 -8.40
CA THR A 258 33.30 28.45 -7.74
C THR A 258 32.07 27.68 -7.22
N PRO A 259 32.11 26.33 -7.08
CA PRO A 259 30.96 25.54 -6.66
C PRO A 259 30.93 25.28 -5.14
N GLN A 260 30.01 25.93 -4.41
CA GLN A 260 29.81 25.62 -3.00
C GLN A 260 28.87 24.42 -2.82
N MET A 261 29.39 23.30 -2.32
CA MET A 261 28.56 22.27 -1.70
C MET A 261 27.92 22.83 -0.42
N SER A 262 26.59 22.88 -0.36
CA SER A 262 25.80 22.80 0.89
C SER A 262 24.30 22.71 0.60
N ARG A 263 23.76 21.50 0.60
CA ARG A 263 22.33 21.27 0.85
C ARG A 263 22.18 20.26 1.99
N SER A 264 22.37 20.74 3.21
CA SER A 264 21.87 20.05 4.40
C SER A 264 20.35 20.05 4.35
N SER A 265 19.77 18.98 3.82
CA SER A 265 18.33 18.75 3.89
C SER A 265 17.96 18.35 5.32
N SER A 266 17.80 19.35 6.19
CA SER A 266 17.25 19.19 7.53
C SER A 266 15.81 18.69 7.42
N GLN A 267 15.63 17.36 7.49
CA GLN A 267 14.31 16.78 7.70
C GLN A 267 13.97 16.86 9.19
N THR A 268 13.03 17.73 9.53
CA THR A 268 12.49 17.85 10.89
C THR A 268 11.66 16.61 11.19
N PHE A 269 12.24 15.63 11.89
CA PHE A 269 11.53 14.43 12.32
C PHE A 269 10.64 14.75 13.53
N SER A 270 9.32 14.66 13.37
CA SER A 270 8.33 14.92 14.43
C SER A 270 7.25 13.84 14.44
N SER A 271 6.95 13.34 15.65
CA SER A 271 5.80 12.51 16.07
C SER A 271 5.55 11.15 15.39
N THR A 272 6.14 10.11 16.00
CA THR A 272 5.46 8.96 16.65
C THR A 272 4.39 8.10 15.94
N GLN A 273 3.97 8.34 14.69
CA GLN A 273 2.99 7.48 13.99
C GLN A 273 3.42 7.01 12.59
N ASP A 274 4.73 6.98 12.32
CA ASP A 274 5.27 6.27 11.15
C ASP A 274 5.51 4.79 11.49
N PRO A 275 4.68 3.83 11.01
CA PRO A 275 4.81 2.42 11.34
C PRO A 275 6.20 1.94 10.93
N ALA A 276 6.95 1.41 11.90
CA ALA A 276 8.36 1.04 11.74
C ALA A 276 8.59 0.11 10.53
N TYR A 277 7.57 -0.69 10.21
CA TYR A 277 7.44 -1.49 9.01
C TYR A 277 7.71 -0.76 7.68
N PHE A 278 7.16 0.44 7.43
CA PHE A 278 7.38 1.13 6.15
C PHE A 278 8.77 1.75 6.04
N ARG A 279 9.37 2.11 7.19
CA ARG A 279 10.80 2.46 7.25
C ARG A 279 11.69 1.26 6.89
N LEU A 280 11.29 0.03 7.22
CA LEU A 280 11.98 -1.20 6.77
C LEU A 280 11.83 -1.41 5.25
N VAL A 281 10.63 -1.22 4.67
CA VAL A 281 10.43 -1.29 3.21
C VAL A 281 11.33 -0.27 2.48
N HIS A 282 11.34 0.99 2.95
CA HIS A 282 12.18 2.02 2.32
C HIS A 282 13.68 1.74 2.55
N ALA A 283 14.09 1.30 3.73
CA ALA A 283 15.47 0.90 4.00
C ALA A 283 15.93 -0.26 3.12
N PHE A 284 15.07 -1.26 2.86
CA PHE A 284 15.34 -2.35 1.92
C PHE A 284 15.57 -1.82 0.50
N VAL A 285 14.67 -0.99 -0.03
CA VAL A 285 14.82 -0.42 -1.38
C VAL A 285 16.10 0.41 -1.51
N GLN A 286 16.50 1.15 -0.47
CA GLN A 286 17.73 1.95 -0.50
C GLN A 286 19.03 1.16 -0.26
N LYS A 287 19.03 0.13 0.60
CA LYS A 287 20.24 -0.61 1.00
C LYS A 287 20.48 -1.91 0.23
N VAL A 288 19.43 -2.54 -0.29
CA VAL A 288 19.46 -3.92 -0.82
C VAL A 288 19.27 -3.96 -2.32
N LEU A 289 18.42 -3.08 -2.88
CA LEU A 289 18.10 -3.06 -4.31
C LEU A 289 18.97 -2.11 -5.16
N LYS A 290 19.69 -1.21 -4.49
CA LYS A 290 20.81 -0.47 -5.09
C LYS A 290 22.09 -1.30 -5.08
#